data_AF-A0ABD2P350-F1
#
_entry.id   AF-A0ABD2P350-F1
#
_cell.length_a   1.000
_cell.length_b   1.000
_cell.length_c   1.000
_cell.angle_alpha   90.00
_cell.angle_beta   90.00
_cell.angle_gamma   90.00
#
_symmetry.space_group_name_H-M   'P 1'
#
loop_
_entity.id
_entity.type
_entity.pdbx_description
1 polymer ?
#
loop_
_entity_poly.entity_id
_entity_poly.type
_entity_poly.pdbx_seq_one_letter_code
_entity_poly.pdbx_strand_id
1 'polypeptide(L)'
;MNEIKNEFEKGIAMGHSKPENHSPIIDEKALQMMKKMGYKPGIGLGRYEQGIIQAISVTPKTDVGGLGFIPKVEQKVEWDFSSEVITEEESLIWLENKTTLDFSFTKLQSF
;
A
#
# COMPACT_ATOMS: atom_id res chain seq x y z
N MET A 1 14.00 15.78 16.80
CA MET A 1 14.07 15.16 15.46
C MET A 1 13.18 13.91 15.30
N ASN A 2 12.25 13.65 16.24
CA ASN A 2 11.41 12.44 16.26
C ASN A 2 9.90 12.73 16.09
N GLU A 3 9.48 14.00 16.01
CA GLU A 3 8.07 14.37 15.81
C GLU A 3 7.69 14.46 14.32
N ILE A 4 8.60 14.94 13.47
CA ILE A 4 8.34 15.13 12.03
C ILE A 4 8.16 13.78 11.28
N LYS A 5 8.84 12.73 11.74
CA LYS A 5 8.67 11.38 11.17
C LYS A 5 7.29 10.78 11.47
N ASN A 6 6.68 11.18 12.59
CA ASN A 6 5.40 10.65 13.06
C ASN A 6 4.20 11.25 12.29
N GLU A 7 4.37 12.45 11.72
CA GLU A 7 3.37 13.06 10.83
C GLU A 7 3.46 12.50 9.39
N PHE A 8 4.67 12.13 8.94
CA PHE A 8 4.89 11.56 7.62
C PHE A 8 4.31 10.14 7.48
N GLU A 9 4.42 9.30 8.51
CA GLU A 9 3.80 7.97 8.52
C GLU A 9 2.26 8.03 8.68
N LYS A 10 1.75 9.03 9.42
CA LYS A 10 0.29 9.29 9.49
C LYS A 10 -0.32 9.69 8.15
N GLY A 11 0.44 10.36 7.28
CA GLY A 11 -0.01 10.75 5.94
C GLY A 11 -0.12 9.57 4.96
N ILE A 12 0.69 8.53 5.12
CA ILE A 12 0.74 7.38 4.21
C ILE A 12 -0.36 6.34 4.54
N ALA A 13 -0.86 6.32 5.79
CA ALA A 13 -1.92 5.41 6.23
C ALA A 13 -3.35 5.80 5.74
N MET A 14 -3.52 6.87 4.97
CA MET A 14 -4.81 7.30 4.40
C MET A 14 -5.20 6.57 3.09
N GLY A 15 -4.52 5.50 2.70
CA GLY A 15 -4.71 4.83 1.42
C GLY A 15 -5.85 3.81 1.32
N HIS A 16 -6.28 3.20 2.43
CA HIS A 16 -7.28 2.11 2.39
C HIS A 16 -8.22 2.16 3.61
N SER A 17 -9.09 3.17 3.68
CA SER A 17 -10.28 3.04 4.53
C SER A 17 -11.31 2.19 3.79
N LYS A 18 -11.62 1.04 4.39
CA LYS A 18 -12.87 0.31 4.17
C LYS A 18 -14.02 1.33 4.17
N PRO A 19 -15.04 1.25 3.30
CA PRO A 19 -16.16 2.19 3.36
C PRO A 19 -16.86 2.01 4.71
N GLU A 20 -16.50 2.87 5.66
CA GLU A 20 -17.14 3.00 6.96
C GLU A 20 -18.62 3.31 6.65
N ASN A 21 -19.55 2.56 7.21
CA ASN A 21 -20.98 2.90 7.19
C ASN A 21 -21.20 4.14 8.07
N HIS A 22 -20.69 5.29 7.66
CA HIS A 22 -20.93 6.54 8.33
C HIS A 22 -22.36 6.95 8.01
N SER A 23 -23.26 6.66 8.94
CA SER A 23 -24.60 7.24 8.91
C SER A 23 -24.41 8.77 8.80
N PRO A 24 -25.07 9.44 7.84
CA PRO A 24 -24.89 10.87 7.67
C PRO A 24 -25.27 11.55 8.98
N ILE A 25 -24.34 12.34 9.53
CA ILE A 25 -24.62 13.16 10.70
C ILE A 25 -25.52 14.29 10.20
N ILE A 26 -26.83 14.12 10.38
CA ILE A 26 -27.82 15.13 9.99
C ILE A 26 -27.94 16.12 11.14
N ASP A 27 -27.73 17.41 10.85
CA ASP A 27 -28.01 18.48 11.81
C ASP A 27 -29.50 18.46 12.20
N GLU A 28 -29.77 18.52 13.50
CA GLU A 28 -31.13 18.47 14.06
C GLU A 28 -32.01 19.60 13.52
N LYS A 29 -31.42 20.77 13.28
CA LYS A 29 -32.13 21.91 12.70
C LYS A 29 -32.60 21.63 11.27
N ALA A 30 -31.77 20.98 10.46
CA ALA A 30 -32.13 20.57 9.11
C ALA A 30 -33.27 19.55 9.13
N LEU A 31 -33.21 18.56 10.04
CA LEU A 31 -34.27 17.58 10.21
C LEU A 31 -35.60 18.22 10.62
N GLN A 32 -35.57 19.20 11.51
CA GLN A 32 -36.78 19.93 11.95
C GLN A 32 -37.41 20.72 10.79
N MET A 33 -36.59 21.37 9.95
CA MET A 33 -37.09 22.07 8.76
C MET A 33 -37.72 21.11 7.76
N MET A 34 -37.08 19.96 7.49
CA MET A 34 -37.63 18.94 6.60
C MET A 34 -39.00 18.43 7.08
N LYS A 35 -39.14 18.13 8.38
CA LYS A 35 -40.42 17.70 8.97
C LYS A 35 -41.52 18.77 8.81
N LYS A 36 -41.18 20.05 8.99
CA LYS A 36 -42.14 21.16 8.80
C LYS A 36 -42.63 21.27 7.35
N MET A 37 -41.83 20.84 6.38
CA MET A 37 -42.19 20.79 4.96
C MET A 37 -42.93 19.50 4.56
N GLY A 38 -43.25 18.63 5.51
CA GLY A 38 -44.00 17.39 5.26
C GLY A 38 -43.14 16.18 4.92
N TYR A 39 -41.82 16.26 5.09
CA TYR A 39 -40.95 15.08 4.95
C TYR A 39 -41.31 14.00 5.98
N LYS A 40 -41.38 12.75 5.53
CA LYS A 40 -41.61 11.57 6.35
C LYS A 40 -40.40 10.63 6.25
N PRO A 41 -39.90 10.10 7.37
CA PRO A 41 -38.77 9.18 7.35
C PRO A 41 -39.11 7.89 6.60
N GLY A 42 -38.15 7.38 5.83
CA GLY A 42 -38.29 6.12 5.07
C GLY A 42 -38.99 6.26 3.71
N ILE A 43 -39.34 7.49 3.31
CA ILE A 43 -40.11 7.76 2.10
C ILE A 43 -39.30 8.70 1.19
N GLY A 44 -39.40 8.47 -0.13
CA GLY A 44 -38.79 9.32 -1.14
C GLY A 44 -39.43 10.71 -1.20
N LEU A 45 -38.66 11.71 -1.64
CA LEU A 45 -39.21 13.05 -1.89
C LEU A 45 -40.08 13.08 -3.16
N GLY A 46 -41.05 14.01 -3.22
CA GLY A 46 -41.92 14.21 -4.38
C GLY A 46 -43.39 13.89 -4.10
N ARG A 47 -44.27 14.25 -5.04
CA ARG A 47 -45.73 14.12 -4.88
C ARG A 47 -46.20 12.68 -4.63
N TYR A 48 -45.52 11.71 -5.24
CA TYR A 48 -45.83 10.29 -5.18
C TYR A 48 -44.74 9.50 -4.47
N GLU A 49 -43.95 10.16 -3.62
CA GLU A 49 -42.94 9.48 -2.81
C GLU A 49 -41.84 8.77 -3.64
N GLN A 50 -41.68 9.19 -4.91
CA GLN A 50 -40.86 8.50 -5.91
C GLN A 50 -39.37 8.83 -5.86
N GLY A 51 -38.98 9.78 -5.01
CA GLY A 51 -37.60 10.20 -4.87
C GLY A 51 -36.70 9.14 -4.23
N ILE A 52 -35.40 9.31 -4.39
CA ILE A 52 -34.41 8.41 -3.81
C ILE A 52 -34.40 8.57 -2.28
N ILE A 53 -34.42 7.45 -1.54
CA ILE A 53 -34.48 7.42 -0.08
C ILE A 53 -33.08 7.58 0.55
N GLN A 54 -32.06 6.97 -0.06
CA GLN A 54 -30.69 6.97 0.45
C GLN A 54 -29.74 7.59 -0.57
N ALA A 55 -28.79 8.39 -0.10
CA ALA A 55 -27.79 9.01 -0.97
C ALA A 55 -27.07 7.96 -1.83
N ILE A 56 -26.89 8.27 -3.12
CA ILE A 56 -26.14 7.41 -4.03
C ILE A 56 -24.65 7.51 -3.68
N SER A 57 -24.03 6.36 -3.44
CA SER A 57 -22.58 6.28 -3.29
C SER A 57 -21.91 6.52 -4.65
N VAL A 58 -20.92 7.39 -4.67
CA VAL A 58 -20.07 7.61 -5.85
C VAL A 58 -18.69 7.06 -5.55
N THR A 59 -18.19 6.19 -6.43
CA THR A 59 -16.80 5.72 -6.33
C THR A 59 -15.89 6.79 -6.94
N PRO A 60 -15.00 7.42 -6.15
CA PRO A 60 -14.04 8.35 -6.71
C PRO A 60 -13.01 7.59 -7.56
N LYS A 61 -12.63 8.19 -8.69
CA LYS A 61 -11.54 7.67 -9.51
C LYS A 61 -10.22 8.17 -8.95
N THR A 62 -9.39 7.25 -8.47
CA THR A 62 -8.08 7.58 -7.87
C THR A 62 -6.94 7.49 -8.89
N ASP A 63 -7.16 6.83 -10.01
CA ASP A 63 -6.13 6.54 -11.01
C ASP A 63 -6.23 7.45 -12.25
N VAL A 64 -5.19 7.40 -13.07
CA VAL A 64 -5.09 8.16 -14.34
C VAL A 64 -5.51 7.30 -15.54
N GLY A 65 -5.90 6.04 -15.34
CA GLY A 65 -6.31 5.11 -16.40
C GLY A 65 -7.53 5.61 -17.19
N GLY A 66 -7.84 4.98 -18.32
CA GLY A 66 -9.07 5.30 -19.07
C GLY A 66 -10.35 4.96 -18.29
N LEU A 67 -11.50 5.45 -18.75
CA LEU A 67 -12.78 4.95 -18.23
C LEU A 67 -12.90 3.45 -18.52
N GLY A 68 -13.21 2.65 -17.50
CA GLY A 68 -13.25 1.19 -17.60
C GLY A 68 -11.91 0.50 -17.36
N PHE A 69 -10.85 1.24 -17.01
CA PHE A 69 -9.63 0.63 -16.49
C PHE A 69 -9.89 0.02 -15.12
N ILE A 70 -9.68 -1.29 -15.00
CA ILE A 70 -9.80 -2.02 -13.73
C ILE A 70 -8.36 -2.32 -13.29
N PRO A 71 -7.85 -1.67 -12.23
CA PRO A 71 -6.51 -1.99 -11.74
C PRO A 71 -6.48 -3.46 -11.34
N LYS A 72 -5.48 -4.19 -11.83
CA LYS A 72 -5.20 -5.53 -11.29
C LYS A 72 -4.81 -5.32 -9.85
N VAL A 73 -5.59 -5.88 -8.93
CA VAL A 73 -5.23 -5.94 -7.52
C VAL A 73 -4.01 -6.85 -7.44
N GLU A 74 -2.81 -6.25 -7.43
CA GLU A 74 -1.61 -6.98 -7.07
C GLU A 74 -1.79 -7.42 -5.62
N GLN A 75 -1.90 -8.73 -5.42
CA GLN A 75 -1.90 -9.29 -4.07
C GLN A 75 -0.59 -8.84 -3.44
N LYS A 76 -0.69 -8.20 -2.27
CA LYS A 76 0.46 -7.81 -1.47
C LYS A 76 1.21 -9.10 -1.09
N VAL A 77 2.20 -9.48 -1.89
CA VAL A 77 3.11 -10.57 -1.57
C VAL A 77 3.99 -10.06 -0.43
N GLU A 78 3.76 -10.57 0.78
CA GLU A 78 4.68 -10.32 1.89
C GLU A 78 5.93 -11.17 1.64
N TRP A 79 7.02 -10.50 1.24
CA TRP A 79 8.32 -11.14 1.04
C TRP A 79 8.86 -11.61 2.39
N ASP A 80 9.18 -12.90 2.50
CA ASP A 80 9.72 -13.50 3.72
C ASP A 80 11.23 -13.73 3.58
N PHE A 81 12.00 -12.83 4.21
CA PHE A 81 13.46 -12.90 4.28
C PHE A 81 13.99 -14.15 5.00
N SER A 82 13.16 -14.88 5.75
CA SER A 82 13.59 -16.11 6.42
C SER A 82 13.70 -17.33 5.49
N SER A 83 13.18 -17.21 4.27
CA SER A 83 13.15 -18.30 3.28
C SER A 83 14.33 -18.34 2.31
N GLU A 84 15.16 -17.29 2.27
CA GLU A 84 16.31 -17.19 1.36
C GLU A 84 17.57 -17.83 1.98
N VAL A 85 17.68 -19.16 1.88
CA VAL A 85 18.96 -19.86 2.09
C VAL A 85 19.76 -19.79 0.80
N ILE A 86 20.55 -18.72 0.65
CA ILE A 86 21.47 -18.56 -0.47
C ILE A 86 22.72 -19.40 -0.18
N THR A 87 22.82 -20.58 -0.80
CA THR A 87 24.04 -21.40 -0.77
C THR A 87 24.77 -21.22 -2.09
N GLU A 88 25.75 -20.32 -2.11
CA GLU A 88 26.63 -20.14 -3.26
C GLU A 88 27.98 -20.82 -2.98
N GLU A 89 28.35 -21.77 -3.84
CA GLU A 89 29.67 -22.41 -3.80
C GLU A 89 30.66 -21.54 -4.57
N GLU A 90 31.37 -20.66 -3.86
CA GLU A 90 32.39 -19.81 -4.47
C GLU A 90 33.68 -20.60 -4.74
N SER A 91 34.18 -20.53 -5.98
CA SER A 91 35.50 -21.08 -6.33
C SER A 91 36.58 -20.01 -6.16
N LEU A 92 37.53 -20.23 -5.24
CA LEU A 92 38.62 -19.30 -4.93
C LEU A 92 39.78 -19.43 -5.93
N ILE A 93 39.58 -18.94 -7.15
CA ILE A 93 40.55 -19.01 -8.26
C ILE A 93 41.86 -18.27 -7.93
N TRP A 94 41.82 -17.28 -7.03
CA TRP A 94 42.97 -16.46 -6.65
C TRP A 94 43.93 -17.12 -5.65
N LEU A 95 43.56 -18.26 -5.04
CA LEU A 95 44.40 -19.00 -4.09
C LEU A 95 45.35 -20.00 -4.79
N GLU A 96 45.31 -20.12 -6.12
CA GLU A 96 46.21 -21.01 -6.85
C GLU A 96 47.60 -20.39 -6.99
N ASN A 97 48.53 -20.77 -6.10
CA ASN A 97 49.94 -20.45 -6.30
C ASN A 97 50.57 -21.39 -7.35
N LYS A 98 50.52 -20.99 -8.62
CA LYS A 98 51.14 -21.71 -9.75
C LYS A 98 52.65 -21.45 -9.90
N THR A 99 53.35 -20.98 -8.86
CA THR A 99 54.82 -20.87 -8.94
C THR A 99 55.48 -22.21 -8.58
N THR A 100 55.91 -22.94 -9.60
CA THR A 100 56.93 -24.00 -9.46
C THR A 100 58.30 -23.33 -9.45
N LEU A 101 58.58 -22.51 -8.43
CA LEU A 101 59.94 -22.04 -8.20
C LEU A 101 60.67 -23.14 -7.43
N ASP A 102 61.50 -23.89 -8.16
CA ASP A 102 62.43 -24.84 -7.57
C ASP A 102 63.53 -24.06 -6.83
N PHE A 103 63.25 -23.76 -5.57
CA PHE A 103 64.21 -23.19 -4.64
C PHE A 103 65.13 -24.29 -4.12
N SER A 104 66.00 -24.81 -4.98
CA SER A 104 67.10 -25.65 -4.51
C SER A 104 68.05 -24.80 -3.65
N PHE A 105 68.29 -25.27 -2.43
CA PHE A 105 69.07 -24.59 -1.39
C PHE A 105 70.47 -24.13 -1.87
N THR A 106 71.04 -24.84 -2.85
CA THR A 106 72.34 -24.52 -3.46
C THR A 106 72.37 -23.18 -4.20
N LYS A 107 71.24 -22.69 -4.69
CA LYS A 107 71.15 -21.41 -5.43
C LYS A 107 71.04 -20.18 -4.51
N LEU A 108 70.69 -20.38 -3.24
CA LEU A 108 70.53 -19.29 -2.26
C LEU A 108 71.82 -18.95 -1.49
N GLN A 109 72.88 -19.77 -1.60
CA GLN A 109 74.15 -19.54 -0.92
C GLN A 109 75.22 -18.83 -1.78
N SER A 110 74.92 -18.44 -3.02
CA SER A 110 75.83 -17.61 -3.83
C SER A 110 75.43 -16.13 -3.76
N PHE A 111 75.71 -15.50 -2.62
CA PHE A 111 75.86 -14.04 -2.48
C PHE A 111 77.15 -13.77 -1.70
#